data_AF-A0A4Q5Q0I1-F1
#
_entry.id   AF-A0A4Q5Q0I1-F1
#
_cell.length_a   1.000
_cell.length_b   1.000
_cell.length_c   1.000
_cell.angle_alpha   90.00
_cell.angle_beta   90.00
_cell.angle_gamma   90.00
#
_symmetry.space_group_name_H-M   'P 1'
#
loop_
_entity.id
_entity.type
_entity.pdbx_description
1 polymer ?
#
loop_
_entity_poly.entity_id
_entity_poly.type
_entity_poly.pdbx_seq_one_letter_code
_entity_poly.pdbx_strand_id
1 'polypeptide(L)'
;GNHRFRQKEFNLSLYIQKYGGTSVGTLDRIKSVAAHIAATYRAGHRVVVVVSAMGQQTMVLEAIQAGARDFIVKPFQEERVIDAITKVLK
;
A
#
# COMPACT_ATOMS: atom_id res chain seq x y z
N GLY A 1 32.48 -3.41 30.08
CA GLY A 1 31.06 -3.77 30.23
C GLY A 1 30.41 -3.76 28.87
N ASN A 2 30.06 -4.92 28.34
CA ASN A 2 29.48 -5.07 27.00
C ASN A 2 28.03 -4.55 27.00
N HIS A 3 27.83 -3.29 26.63
CA HIS A 3 26.52 -2.77 26.27
C HIS A 3 26.16 -3.26 24.86
N ARG A 4 25.66 -4.50 24.78
CA ARG A 4 24.97 -5.03 23.60
C ARG A 4 23.72 -4.19 23.37
N PHE A 5 23.82 -3.22 22.47
CA PHE A 5 22.65 -2.58 21.87
C PHE A 5 21.89 -3.66 21.11
N ARG A 6 20.77 -4.11 21.68
CA ARG A 6 19.80 -5.00 21.04
C ARG A 6 19.24 -4.24 19.84
N GLN A 7 19.72 -4.53 18.63
CA GLN A 7 19.07 -4.06 17.42
C GLN A 7 17.61 -4.49 17.50
N LYS A 8 16.71 -3.52 17.54
CA LYS A 8 15.27 -3.75 17.46
C LYS A 8 15.05 -4.34 16.07
N GLU A 9 14.76 -5.63 15.98
CA GLU A 9 14.32 -6.21 14.71
C GLU A 9 12.99 -5.55 14.33
N PHE A 10 13.04 -4.66 13.34
CA PHE A 10 11.84 -4.13 12.73
C PHE A 10 11.30 -5.21 11.80
N ASN A 11 10.22 -5.87 12.20
CA ASN A 11 9.56 -6.84 11.33
C ASN A 11 8.85 -6.07 10.20
N LEU A 12 9.58 -5.84 9.11
CA LEU A 12 9.12 -5.15 7.89
C LEU A 12 8.11 -6.04 7.15
N SER A 13 6.85 -6.02 7.59
CA SER A 13 5.77 -6.74 6.92
C SER A 13 5.27 -6.01 5.66
N LEU A 14 4.86 -6.79 4.65
CA LEU A 14 4.15 -6.32 3.46
C LEU A 14 2.64 -6.39 3.68
N TYR A 15 1.95 -5.29 3.44
CA TYR A 15 0.49 -5.19 3.50
C TYR A 15 -0.08 -5.01 2.10
N ILE A 16 -1.08 -5.84 1.77
CA ILE A 16 -1.90 -5.69 0.58
C ILE A 16 -3.24 -5.10 1.01
N GLN A 17 -3.51 -3.85 0.64
CA GLN A 17 -4.72 -3.12 1.04
C GLN A 17 -5.68 -2.97 -0.14
N LYS A 18 -6.87 -3.56 -0.04
CA LYS A 18 -7.88 -3.49 -1.11
C LYS A 18 -8.92 -2.41 -0.83
N TYR A 19 -9.19 -1.56 -1.81
CA TYR A 19 -10.25 -0.55 -1.74
C TYR A 19 -11.25 -0.74 -2.90
N GLY A 20 -12.53 -0.85 -2.56
CA GLY A 20 -13.62 -1.00 -3.54
C GLY A 20 -14.26 0.34 -3.92
N GLY A 21 -15.19 0.31 -4.89
CA GLY A 21 -15.87 1.52 -5.39
C GLY A 21 -16.53 2.38 -4.29
N THR A 22 -17.21 1.75 -3.33
CA THR A 22 -17.84 2.48 -2.20
C THR A 22 -16.82 3.23 -1.35
N SER A 23 -15.62 2.68 -1.16
CA SER A 23 -14.55 3.29 -0.36
C SER A 23 -13.87 4.47 -1.07
N VAL A 24 -14.18 4.71 -2.35
CA VAL A 24 -13.51 5.74 -3.16
C VAL A 24 -14.49 6.58 -3.99
N GLY A 25 -15.78 6.47 -3.72
CA GLY A 25 -16.81 7.16 -4.49
C GLY A 25 -16.86 8.68 -4.29
N THR A 26 -16.10 9.23 -3.34
CA THR A 26 -16.00 10.67 -3.08
C THR A 26 -14.56 11.04 -2.71
N LEU A 27 -14.19 12.31 -2.90
CA LEU A 27 -12.86 12.81 -2.56
C LEU A 27 -12.51 12.62 -1.08
N ASP A 28 -13.45 12.86 -0.17
CA ASP A 28 -13.20 12.69 1.27
C ASP A 28 -12.93 11.24 1.65
N ARG A 29 -13.62 10.29 0.98
CA ARG A 29 -13.35 8.87 1.17
C ARG A 29 -11.97 8.49 0.62
N ILE A 30 -11.57 9.03 -0.53
CA ILE A 30 -10.22 8.85 -1.07
C ILE A 30 -9.16 9.39 -0.10
N LYS A 31 -9.36 10.57 0.50
CA LYS A 31 -8.45 11.13 1.51
C LYS A 31 -8.37 10.23 2.75
N SER A 32 -9.50 9.67 3.20
CA SER A 32 -9.50 8.70 4.30
C SER A 32 -8.69 7.45 3.97
N VAL A 33 -8.80 6.94 2.74
CA VAL A 33 -8.00 5.81 2.24
C VAL A 33 -6.51 6.15 2.22
N ALA A 34 -6.15 7.34 1.71
CA ALA A 34 -4.77 7.82 1.70
C ALA A 34 -4.20 7.94 3.13
N ALA A 35 -4.99 8.44 4.09
CA ALA A 35 -4.59 8.51 5.49
C ALA A 35 -4.30 7.14 6.11
N HIS A 36 -5.10 6.11 5.77
CA HIS A 36 -4.86 4.73 6.21
C HIS A 36 -3.56 4.16 5.63
N ILE A 37 -3.34 4.32 4.33
CA ILE A 37 -2.09 3.89 3.66
C ILE A 37 -0.88 4.56 4.31
N ALA A 38 -0.96 5.87 4.53
CA ALA A 38 0.11 6.63 5.14
C ALA A 38 0.39 6.20 6.59
N ALA A 39 -0.64 5.84 7.35
CA ALA A 39 -0.45 5.30 8.70
C ALA A 39 0.32 3.97 8.67
N THR A 40 -0.05 3.04 7.78
CA THR A 40 0.68 1.77 7.61
C THR A 40 2.12 1.99 7.17
N TYR A 41 2.35 2.90 6.22
CA TYR A 41 3.69 3.25 5.77
C TYR A 41 4.54 3.88 6.90
N ARG A 42 3.99 4.84 7.65
CA ARG A 42 4.67 5.48 8.79
C ARG A 42 4.99 4.51 9.93
N ALA A 43 4.23 3.44 10.08
CA ALA A 43 4.54 2.34 10.99
C ALA A 43 5.75 1.49 10.54
N GLY A 44 6.36 1.83 9.39
CA GLY A 44 7.53 1.15 8.85
C GLY A 44 7.18 -0.03 7.95
N HIS A 45 5.93 -0.21 7.56
CA HIS A 45 5.51 -1.32 6.71
C HIS A 45 5.55 -0.96 5.22
N ARG A 46 5.60 -1.99 4.37
CA ARG A 46 5.52 -1.83 2.91
C ARG A 46 4.08 -2.03 2.48
N VAL A 47 3.56 -1.20 1.59
CA VAL A 47 2.15 -1.23 1.19
C VAL A 47 2.02 -1.38 -0.32
N VAL A 48 1.20 -2.35 -0.74
CA VAL A 48 0.68 -2.49 -2.12
C VAL A 48 -0.82 -2.29 -2.07
N VAL A 49 -1.36 -1.48 -2.98
CA VAL A 49 -2.79 -1.16 -3.00
C VAL A 49 -3.49 -1.91 -4.13
N VAL A 50 -4.67 -2.48 -3.87
CA VAL A 50 -5.49 -3.15 -4.89
C VAL A 50 -6.75 -2.34 -5.15
N VAL A 51 -6.96 -1.98 -6.41
CA VAL A 51 -8.03 -1.11 -6.90
C VAL A 51 -8.86 -1.83 -7.98
N SER A 52 -10.11 -1.42 -8.18
CA SER A 52 -10.92 -1.87 -9.33
C SER A 52 -10.71 -0.92 -10.52
N ALA A 53 -10.63 -1.44 -11.75
CA ALA A 53 -10.20 -0.69 -12.93
C ALA A 53 -10.94 0.61 -13.25
N MET A 54 -12.25 0.69 -13.03
CA MET A 54 -13.02 1.84 -13.49
C MET A 54 -13.12 2.94 -12.44
N GLY A 55 -12.67 4.15 -12.79
CA GLY A 55 -12.92 5.39 -12.04
C GLY A 55 -12.02 5.62 -10.82
N GLN A 56 -10.95 4.85 -10.63
CA GLN A 56 -10.11 4.92 -9.41
C GLN A 56 -8.71 5.52 -9.65
N GLN A 57 -8.48 6.18 -10.78
CA GLN A 57 -7.18 6.80 -11.10
C GLN A 57 -6.74 7.82 -10.05
N THR A 58 -7.66 8.69 -9.60
CA THR A 58 -7.38 9.65 -8.53
C THR A 58 -6.96 8.95 -7.24
N MET A 59 -7.62 7.84 -6.89
CA MET A 59 -7.23 7.07 -5.70
C MET A 59 -5.84 6.45 -5.83
N VAL A 60 -5.47 5.95 -7.01
CA VAL A 60 -4.12 5.40 -7.23
C VAL A 60 -3.05 6.48 -7.01
N LEU A 61 -3.26 7.69 -7.52
CA LEU A 61 -2.32 8.81 -7.34
C LEU A 61 -2.16 9.19 -5.87
N GLU A 62 -3.28 9.34 -5.15
CA GLU A 62 -3.30 9.66 -3.72
C GLU A 62 -2.65 8.55 -2.90
N ALA A 63 -2.86 7.28 -3.26
CA ALA A 63 -2.23 6.13 -2.61
C ALA A 63 -0.70 6.16 -2.74
N ILE A 64 -0.18 6.45 -3.94
CA ILE A 64 1.26 6.55 -4.18
C ILE A 64 1.85 7.72 -3.37
N GLN A 65 1.19 8.88 -3.37
CA GLN A 65 1.59 10.04 -2.56
C GLN A 65 1.58 9.74 -1.05
N ALA A 66 0.66 8.89 -0.60
CA ALA A 66 0.57 8.43 0.78
C ALA A 66 1.63 7.38 1.17
N GLY A 67 2.44 6.89 0.22
CA GLY A 67 3.51 5.94 0.48
C GLY A 67 3.23 4.50 0.02
N ALA A 68 2.16 4.26 -0.73
CA ALA A 68 2.02 2.99 -1.44
C ALA A 68 3.17 2.80 -2.42
N ARG A 69 3.79 1.62 -2.40
CA ARG A 69 4.97 1.30 -3.22
C ARG A 69 4.60 0.82 -4.62
N ASP A 70 3.43 0.21 -4.76
CA ASP A 70 2.86 -0.19 -6.04
C ASP A 70 1.34 -0.39 -5.91
N PHE A 71 0.68 -0.62 -7.04
CA PHE A 71 -0.74 -0.93 -7.10
C PHE A 71 -1.06 -2.04 -8.10
N ILE A 72 -2.18 -2.71 -7.85
CA ILE A 72 -2.74 -3.78 -8.68
C ILE A 72 -4.17 -3.39 -9.04
N VAL A 73 -4.51 -3.50 -10.32
CA VAL A 73 -5.84 -3.16 -10.84
C VAL A 73 -6.59 -4.44 -11.21
N LYS A 74 -7.87 -4.56 -10.81
CA LYS A 74 -8.73 -5.67 -11.24
C LYS A 74 -9.44 -5.40 -12.57
N PRO A 75 -9.64 -6.42 -13.43
CA PRO A 75 -9.08 -7.77 -13.30
C PRO A 75 -7.56 -7.76 -13.53
N PHE A 76 -6.83 -8.63 -12.81
CA PHE A 76 -5.37 -8.73 -12.91
C PHE A 76 -4.95 -10.11 -13.38
N GLN A 77 -3.77 -10.19 -13.99
CA GLN A 77 -3.05 -11.42 -14.28
C GLN A 77 -2.12 -11.76 -13.10
N GLU A 78 -1.81 -13.05 -12.91
CA GLU A 78 -0.99 -13.53 -11.80
C GLU A 78 0.41 -12.90 -11.83
N GLU A 79 0.99 -12.78 -13.01
CA GLU A 79 2.29 -12.18 -13.26
C GLU A 79 2.37 -10.75 -12.72
N ARG A 80 1.30 -9.96 -12.92
CA ARG A 80 1.25 -8.58 -12.41
C ARG A 80 1.25 -8.53 -10.88
N VAL A 81 0.64 -9.51 -10.23
CA VAL A 81 0.63 -9.61 -8.76
C VAL A 81 2.04 -9.96 -8.27
N ILE A 82 2.67 -10.95 -8.89
CA ILE A 82 4.03 -11.39 -8.56
C ILE A 82 5.03 -10.24 -8.75
N ASP A 83 4.96 -9.51 -9.86
CA ASP A 83 5.82 -8.37 -10.14
C ASP A 83 5.68 -7.26 -9.09
N ALA A 84 4.43 -6.90 -8.75
CA ALA A 84 4.16 -5.87 -7.75
C ALA A 84 4.71 -6.27 -6.37
N ILE A 85 4.52 -7.53 -5.96
CA ILE A 85 5.05 -8.02 -4.69
C ILE A 85 6.58 -8.06 -4.72
N THR A 86 7.17 -8.61 -5.79
CA THR A 86 8.63 -8.78 -5.92
C THR A 86 9.35 -7.43 -5.91
N LYS A 87 8.85 -6.45 -6.65
CA LYS A 87 9.38 -5.08 -6.65
C LYS A 87 9.28 -4.42 -5.28
N VAL A 88 8.24 -4.76 -4.51
CA VAL A 88 8.02 -4.26 -3.16
C VAL A 88 8.63 -5.19 -2.10
N LEU A 89 9.46 -6.18 -2.44
CA LEU A 89 10.26 -6.92 -1.46
C LEU A 89 11.76 -6.71 -1.65
N LYS A 90 12.21 -6.41 -2.87
CA LYS A 90 13.57 -5.94 -3.16
C LYS A 90 13.86 -4.58 -2.51
#